data_AF-A0A959KYE7-F1
#
_entry.id   AF-A0A959KYE7-F1
#
_cell.length_a   1.000
_cell.length_b   1.000
_cell.length_c   1.000
_cell.angle_alpha   90.00
_cell.angle_beta   90.00
_cell.angle_gamma   90.00
#
_symmetry.space_group_name_H-M   'P 1'
#
loop_
_entity.id
_entity.type
_entity.pdbx_description
1 polymer ?
#
loop_
_entity_poly.entity_id
_entity_poly.type
_entity_poly.pdbx_seq_one_letter_code
_entity_poly.pdbx_strand_id
1 'polypeptide(L)'
;AGQIPYWRLWSMPYQSKMFLLGHVLLPGLSRWWGYFPGKRIGLGFDLPKGVALEWARWIRHPEGLFGYLPEHNYRKIDAWIRAYSFTDDEMAPEKAVRQLLQRFPRAGIEWRHIDPADLGLEAIGHFGFFKKKRGGALWADLLQWIDAPSLPQKRETDSPLLAQTWTDYKK
;
A
#
# COMPACT_ATOMS: atom_id res chain seq x y z
N ALA A 1 1.23 -6.38 2.52
CA ALA A 1 1.43 -4.93 2.72
C ALA A 1 0.22 -4.16 2.16
N GLY A 2 -0.11 -3.00 2.74
CA GLY A 2 -1.22 -2.15 2.28
C GLY A 2 -0.73 -0.98 1.43
N GLN A 3 -1.46 -0.64 0.37
CA GLN A 3 -1.15 0.48 -0.54
C GLN A 3 -2.43 0.94 -1.29
N ILE A 4 -2.42 2.15 -1.88
CA ILE A 4 -3.47 2.60 -2.82
C ILE A 4 -3.11 2.18 -4.25
N PRO A 5 -3.91 1.34 -4.94
CA PRO A 5 -3.50 0.70 -6.20
C PRO A 5 -3.57 1.62 -7.43
N TYR A 6 -3.57 2.94 -7.25
CA TYR A 6 -3.70 3.89 -8.35
C TYR A 6 -2.48 3.85 -9.27
N TRP A 7 -2.70 3.51 -10.53
CA TRP A 7 -1.62 3.17 -11.47
C TRP A 7 -0.54 4.26 -11.61
N ARG A 8 -0.89 5.55 -11.46
CA ARG A 8 0.09 6.65 -11.57
C ARG A 8 1.07 6.75 -10.40
N LEU A 9 0.85 6.02 -9.30
CA LEU A 9 1.76 6.02 -8.15
C LEU A 9 3.00 5.16 -8.36
N TRP A 10 3.01 4.32 -9.40
CA TRP A 10 4.18 3.55 -9.81
C TRP A 10 5.09 4.39 -10.71
N SER A 11 6.39 4.11 -10.63
CA SER A 11 7.37 4.58 -11.61
C SER A 11 7.32 3.75 -12.89
N MET A 12 7.84 4.31 -13.99
CA MET A 12 8.06 3.55 -15.21
C MET A 12 9.13 2.47 -14.97
N PRO A 13 8.98 1.24 -15.50
CA PRO A 13 7.94 0.79 -16.44
C PRO A 13 6.67 0.21 -15.77
N TYR A 14 6.66 0.04 -14.46
CA TYR A 14 5.54 -0.59 -13.72
C TYR A 14 4.24 0.19 -13.83
N GLN A 15 4.32 1.51 -13.98
CA GLN A 15 3.17 2.36 -14.27
C GLN A 15 2.38 1.87 -15.50
N SER A 16 3.07 1.54 -16.60
CA SER A 16 2.42 1.00 -17.81
C SER A 16 1.82 -0.39 -17.58
N LYS A 17 2.48 -1.24 -16.79
CA LYS A 17 1.94 -2.57 -16.41
C LYS A 17 0.65 -2.40 -15.62
N MET A 18 0.62 -1.51 -14.63
CA MET A 18 -0.57 -1.21 -13.82
C MET A 18 -1.69 -0.57 -14.65
N PHE A 19 -1.34 0.30 -15.60
CA PHE A 19 -2.30 0.86 -16.55
C PHE A 19 -2.96 -0.25 -17.38
N LEU A 20 -2.17 -1.13 -18.01
CA LEU A 20 -2.67 -2.24 -18.81
C LEU A 20 -3.52 -3.20 -17.96
N LEU A 21 -3.07 -3.51 -16.75
CA LEU A 21 -3.80 -4.34 -15.80
C LEU A 21 -5.19 -3.78 -15.50
N GLY A 22 -5.27 -2.50 -15.11
CA GLY A 22 -6.52 -1.85 -14.70
C GLY A 22 -7.47 -1.48 -15.84
N HIS A 23 -6.97 -1.19 -17.04
CA HIS A 23 -7.81 -0.75 -18.18
C HIS A 23 -8.18 -1.89 -19.13
N VAL A 24 -7.32 -2.89 -19.28
CA VAL A 24 -7.47 -3.92 -20.33
C VAL A 24 -7.61 -5.31 -19.73
N LEU A 25 -6.63 -5.77 -18.94
CA LEU A 25 -6.60 -7.18 -18.52
C LEU A 25 -7.73 -7.51 -17.54
N LEU A 26 -7.83 -6.80 -16.42
CA LEU A 26 -8.89 -7.06 -15.44
C LEU A 26 -10.29 -6.89 -16.07
N PRO A 27 -10.60 -5.79 -16.79
CA PRO A 27 -11.95 -5.61 -17.33
C PRO A 27 -12.25 -6.52 -18.54
N GLY A 28 -11.27 -6.83 -19.38
CA GLY A 28 -11.44 -7.63 -20.58
C GLY A 28 -11.56 -9.11 -20.27
N LEU A 29 -10.57 -9.67 -19.58
CA LEU A 29 -10.52 -11.10 -19.26
C LEU A 29 -11.68 -11.53 -18.35
N SER A 30 -12.04 -10.69 -17.37
CA SER A 30 -13.17 -10.98 -16.48
C SER A 30 -14.52 -10.98 -17.17
N ARG A 31 -14.69 -10.17 -18.23
CA ARG A 31 -15.92 -10.17 -19.02
C ARG A 31 -15.96 -11.34 -20.00
N TRP A 32 -14.82 -11.69 -20.59
CA TRP A 32 -14.70 -12.79 -21.54
C TRP A 32 -14.93 -14.16 -20.89
N TRP A 33 -14.23 -14.46 -19.78
CA TRP A 33 -14.32 -15.78 -19.14
C TRP A 33 -15.37 -15.86 -18.02
N GLY A 34 -16.02 -14.75 -17.66
CA GLY A 34 -16.91 -14.69 -16.50
C GLY A 34 -16.18 -14.68 -15.14
N TYR A 35 -14.85 -14.70 -15.15
CA TYR A 35 -13.95 -14.54 -14.01
C TYR A 35 -12.56 -14.10 -14.52
N PHE A 36 -11.71 -13.60 -13.65
CA PHE A 36 -10.32 -13.27 -14.00
C PHE A 36 -9.42 -14.49 -13.79
N PRO A 37 -8.78 -15.05 -14.84
CA PRO A 37 -7.97 -16.25 -14.73
C PRO A 37 -6.53 -15.94 -14.28
N GLY A 38 -6.37 -15.29 -13.12
CA GLY A 38 -5.08 -14.85 -12.60
C GLY A 38 -4.02 -15.95 -12.51
N LYS A 39 -4.42 -17.21 -12.26
CA LYS A 39 -3.49 -18.35 -12.25
C LYS A 39 -2.87 -18.63 -13.62
N ARG A 40 -3.67 -18.52 -14.69
CA ARG A 40 -3.24 -18.84 -16.06
C ARG A 40 -2.31 -17.78 -16.65
N ILE A 41 -2.40 -16.55 -16.16
CA ILE A 41 -1.66 -15.39 -16.65
C ILE A 41 -0.56 -14.92 -15.68
N GLY A 42 -0.25 -15.71 -14.66
CA GLY A 42 0.86 -15.44 -13.73
C GLY A 42 0.62 -14.30 -12.73
N LEU A 43 -0.63 -13.89 -12.50
CA LEU A 43 -1.00 -12.82 -11.55
C LEU A 43 -1.50 -13.37 -10.20
N GLY A 44 -1.17 -14.63 -9.88
CA GLY A 44 -1.49 -15.26 -8.62
C GLY A 44 -2.77 -16.09 -8.68
N PHE A 45 -3.90 -15.50 -8.31
CA PHE A 45 -5.13 -16.24 -8.05
C PHE A 45 -6.26 -15.84 -8.99
N ASP A 46 -7.18 -16.78 -9.25
CA ASP A 46 -8.38 -16.48 -10.01
C ASP A 46 -9.32 -15.60 -9.17
N LEU A 47 -9.92 -14.57 -9.78
CA LEU A 47 -10.82 -13.65 -9.10
C LEU A 47 -12.24 -13.75 -9.67
N PRO A 48 -13.29 -13.76 -8.83
CA PRO A 48 -14.65 -13.55 -9.30
C PRO A 48 -14.75 -12.26 -10.12
N LYS A 49 -15.57 -12.26 -11.17
CA LYS A 49 -15.72 -11.11 -12.09
C LYS A 49 -15.99 -9.80 -11.35
N GLY A 50 -16.87 -9.80 -10.35
CA GLY A 50 -17.18 -8.60 -9.56
C GLY A 50 -15.95 -8.02 -8.85
N VAL A 51 -15.18 -8.88 -8.19
CA VAL A 51 -13.94 -8.50 -7.48
C VAL A 51 -12.90 -7.94 -8.45
N ALA A 52 -12.70 -8.59 -9.60
CA ALA A 52 -11.74 -8.12 -10.60
C ALA A 52 -12.13 -6.76 -11.20
N LEU A 53 -13.43 -6.56 -11.49
CA LEU A 53 -13.93 -5.29 -12.02
C LEU A 53 -13.85 -4.17 -10.98
N GLU A 54 -14.08 -4.48 -9.70
CA GLU A 54 -13.90 -3.54 -8.61
C GLU A 54 -12.43 -3.16 -8.42
N TRP A 55 -11.53 -4.13 -8.41
CA TRP A 55 -10.10 -3.85 -8.33
C TRP A 55 -9.62 -3.00 -9.52
N ALA A 56 -10.12 -3.27 -10.73
CA ALA A 56 -9.87 -2.43 -11.90
C ALA A 56 -10.38 -0.99 -11.73
N ARG A 57 -11.51 -0.77 -11.04
CA ARG A 57 -11.98 0.58 -10.70
C ARG A 57 -11.03 1.27 -9.73
N TRP A 58 -10.55 0.58 -8.70
CA TRP A 58 -9.60 1.15 -7.75
C TRP A 58 -8.26 1.49 -8.41
N ILE A 59 -7.76 0.64 -9.31
CA ILE A 59 -6.51 0.92 -10.03
C ILE A 59 -6.60 2.22 -10.84
N ARG A 60 -7.80 2.55 -11.34
CA ARG A 60 -8.05 3.73 -12.19
C ARG A 60 -8.41 4.99 -11.40
N HIS A 61 -8.73 4.86 -10.12
CA HIS A 61 -9.20 5.98 -9.31
C HIS A 61 -8.06 6.58 -8.47
N PRO A 62 -7.86 7.92 -8.45
CA PRO A 62 -6.78 8.55 -7.67
C PRO A 62 -6.83 8.25 -6.17
N GLU A 63 -8.02 7.95 -5.65
CA GLU A 63 -8.21 7.59 -4.24
C GLU A 63 -8.33 6.08 -4.01
N GLY A 64 -8.18 5.27 -5.06
CA GLY A 64 -8.37 3.82 -5.00
C GLY A 64 -9.73 3.43 -4.43
N LEU A 65 -9.71 2.52 -3.45
CA LEU A 65 -10.88 2.07 -2.69
C LEU A 65 -11.60 3.23 -1.97
N PHE A 66 -10.87 4.23 -1.49
CA PHE A 66 -11.44 5.31 -0.66
C PHE A 66 -12.40 6.22 -1.44
N GLY A 67 -12.28 6.28 -2.77
CA GLY A 67 -13.26 6.99 -3.60
C GLY A 67 -14.63 6.31 -3.69
N TYR A 68 -14.74 5.07 -3.19
CA TYR A 68 -15.96 4.27 -3.19
C TYR A 68 -16.41 3.89 -1.78
N LEU A 69 -15.57 4.11 -0.76
CA LEU A 69 -15.96 3.92 0.63
C LEU A 69 -16.65 5.18 1.13
N PRO A 70 -17.74 5.03 1.89
CA PRO A 70 -18.34 6.18 2.52
C PRO A 70 -17.41 6.70 3.62
N GLU A 71 -17.17 8.02 3.67
CA GLU A 71 -16.06 8.66 4.41
C GLU A 71 -16.07 8.49 5.94
N HIS A 72 -17.06 7.79 6.51
CA HIS A 72 -17.43 7.93 7.91
C HIS A 72 -16.69 7.01 8.90
N ASN A 73 -16.00 5.96 8.47
CA ASN A 73 -15.41 4.98 9.41
C ASN A 73 -13.89 5.10 9.54
N TYR A 74 -13.14 5.02 8.45
CA TYR A 74 -11.67 5.02 8.52
C TYR A 74 -11.10 6.37 8.97
N ARG A 75 -11.76 7.49 8.67
CA ARG A 75 -11.33 8.83 9.12
C ARG A 75 -11.45 9.04 10.62
N LYS A 76 -12.22 8.20 11.32
CA LYS A 76 -12.42 8.24 12.77
C LYS A 76 -11.37 7.43 13.54
N ILE A 77 -10.51 6.67 12.86
CA ILE A 77 -9.46 5.88 13.50
C ILE A 77 -8.51 6.84 14.23
N ASP A 78 -8.62 6.82 15.55
CA ASP A 78 -7.82 7.60 16.48
C ASP A 78 -6.96 6.64 17.29
N ALA A 79 -5.95 6.09 16.62
CA ALA A 79 -4.99 5.16 17.18
C ALA A 79 -3.62 5.40 16.57
N TRP A 80 -2.58 4.83 17.19
CA TRP A 80 -1.26 4.78 16.59
C TRP A 80 -1.19 3.67 15.53
N ILE A 81 -0.59 3.97 14.38
CA ILE A 81 -0.36 3.06 13.26
C ILE A 81 1.15 2.99 13.03
N ARG A 82 1.74 1.81 13.25
CA ARG A 82 3.08 1.47 12.77
C ARG A 82 2.96 0.86 11.38
N ALA A 83 3.62 1.45 10.40
CA ALA A 83 3.64 0.97 9.02
C ALA A 83 5.06 0.63 8.58
N TYR A 84 5.22 -0.46 7.84
CA TYR A 84 6.48 -0.86 7.21
C TYR A 84 6.30 -0.94 5.70
N SER A 85 7.29 -0.45 4.98
CA SER A 85 7.41 -0.57 3.52
C SER A 85 8.87 -0.69 3.15
N PHE A 86 9.16 -1.23 1.97
CA PHE A 86 10.52 -1.59 1.57
C PHE A 86 10.88 -0.96 0.23
N THR A 87 12.13 -0.52 0.06
CA THR A 87 12.60 0.09 -1.20
C THR A 87 12.54 -0.89 -2.37
N ASP A 88 12.65 -2.20 -2.08
CA ASP A 88 12.59 -3.30 -3.06
C ASP A 88 11.17 -3.91 -3.23
N ASP A 89 10.11 -3.25 -2.73
CA ASP A 89 8.72 -3.66 -2.92
C ASP A 89 8.07 -2.99 -4.14
N GLU A 90 8.13 -3.68 -5.29
CA GLU A 90 7.49 -3.22 -6.53
C GLU A 90 5.96 -3.26 -6.51
N MET A 91 5.35 -3.99 -5.56
CA MET A 91 3.89 -4.11 -5.42
C MET A 91 3.29 -3.03 -4.52
N ALA A 92 4.10 -2.38 -3.68
CA ALA A 92 3.69 -1.29 -2.80
C ALA A 92 4.74 -0.17 -2.79
N PRO A 93 4.89 0.57 -3.90
CA PRO A 93 5.88 1.64 -3.99
C PRO A 93 5.61 2.71 -2.94
N GLU A 94 6.67 3.41 -2.52
CA GLU A 94 6.64 4.42 -1.45
C GLU A 94 5.46 5.39 -1.61
N LYS A 95 5.25 5.92 -2.82
CA LYS A 95 4.16 6.87 -3.12
C LYS A 95 2.77 6.29 -2.83
N ALA A 96 2.55 5.01 -3.14
CA ALA A 96 1.29 4.33 -2.92
C ALA A 96 1.03 4.03 -1.44
N VAL A 97 2.09 3.73 -0.68
CA VAL A 97 2.01 3.55 0.78
C VAL A 97 1.75 4.90 1.46
N ARG A 98 2.49 5.95 1.10
CA ARG A 98 2.30 7.30 1.62
C ARG A 98 0.86 7.78 1.43
N GLN A 99 0.30 7.58 0.24
CA GLN A 99 -1.07 8.00 -0.05
C GLN A 99 -2.11 7.20 0.75
N LEU A 100 -1.85 5.92 1.05
CA LEU A 100 -2.70 5.13 1.95
C LEU A 100 -2.68 5.72 3.37
N LEU A 101 -1.50 6.00 3.91
CA LEU A 101 -1.33 6.50 5.28
C LEU A 101 -2.02 7.85 5.48
N GLN A 102 -2.00 8.72 4.48
CA GLN A 102 -2.72 10.01 4.48
C GLN A 102 -4.25 9.88 4.61
N ARG A 103 -4.83 8.69 4.42
CA ARG A 103 -6.27 8.46 4.58
C ARG A 103 -6.71 8.33 6.04
N PHE A 104 -5.77 8.30 6.98
CA PHE A 104 -6.03 8.21 8.42
C PHE A 104 -5.63 9.53 9.12
N PRO A 105 -6.36 10.64 8.89
CA PRO A 105 -5.95 11.97 9.36
C PRO A 105 -5.97 12.11 10.89
N ARG A 106 -6.70 11.23 11.58
CA ARG A 106 -6.75 11.18 13.03
C ARG A 106 -5.79 10.14 13.61
N ALA A 107 -5.04 9.37 12.83
CA ALA A 107 -4.10 8.39 13.37
C ALA A 107 -2.75 9.06 13.70
N GLY A 108 -2.08 8.58 14.75
CA GLY A 108 -0.64 8.85 14.94
C GLY A 108 0.13 7.88 14.06
N ILE A 109 0.92 8.35 13.10
CA ILE A 109 1.56 7.48 12.10
C ILE A 109 3.07 7.41 12.32
N GLU A 110 3.56 6.21 12.62
CA GLU A 110 4.98 5.87 12.58
C GLU A 110 5.26 5.00 11.36
N TRP A 111 5.84 5.60 10.32
CA TRP A 111 6.14 4.91 9.09
C TRP A 111 7.65 4.66 8.95
N ARG A 112 8.00 3.38 8.78
CA ARG A 112 9.35 2.91 8.46
C ARG A 112 9.41 2.51 6.98
N HIS A 113 10.08 3.33 6.17
CA HIS A 113 10.47 2.98 4.81
C HIS A 113 11.92 2.51 4.86
N ILE A 114 12.14 1.21 4.59
CA ILE A 114 13.38 0.51 4.93
C ILE A 114 14.07 0.04 3.66
N ASP A 115 15.36 0.32 3.55
CA ASP A 115 16.22 -0.34 2.58
C ASP A 115 16.70 -1.69 3.13
N PRO A 116 16.58 -2.81 2.39
CA PRO A 116 17.16 -4.09 2.81
C PRO A 116 18.63 -3.99 3.24
N ALA A 117 19.42 -3.12 2.61
CA ALA A 117 20.83 -2.92 2.92
C ALA A 117 21.07 -2.41 4.36
N ASP A 118 20.15 -1.61 4.90
CA ASP A 118 20.22 -1.11 6.29
C ASP A 118 20.14 -2.24 7.33
N LEU A 119 19.59 -3.40 6.93
CA LEU A 119 19.47 -4.60 7.75
C LEU A 119 20.51 -5.67 7.39
N GLY A 120 21.45 -5.38 6.49
CA GLY A 120 22.39 -6.36 5.95
C GLY A 120 21.72 -7.46 5.13
N LEU A 121 20.54 -7.20 4.56
CA LEU A 121 19.80 -8.12 3.72
C LEU A 121 19.96 -7.74 2.25
N GLU A 122 20.06 -8.75 1.38
CA GLU A 122 20.05 -8.53 -0.07
C GLU A 122 18.69 -8.07 -0.58
N ALA A 123 17.61 -8.61 -0.02
CA ALA A 123 16.24 -8.28 -0.39
C ALA A 123 15.25 -8.66 0.72
N ILE A 124 14.23 -7.81 0.89
CA ILE A 124 13.02 -8.09 1.67
C ILE A 124 11.92 -8.45 0.69
N GLY A 125 11.52 -7.50 -0.15
CA GLY A 125 10.42 -7.58 -1.11
C GLY A 125 9.05 -7.63 -0.45
N HIS A 126 7.99 -7.70 -1.26
CA HIS A 126 6.60 -7.55 -0.79
C HIS A 126 6.17 -8.51 0.35
N PHE A 127 6.64 -9.75 0.30
CA PHE A 127 6.33 -10.78 1.30
C PHE A 127 7.48 -11.05 2.27
N GLY A 128 8.60 -10.34 2.16
CA GLY A 128 9.80 -10.56 2.98
C GLY A 128 9.54 -10.39 4.46
N PHE A 129 8.73 -9.39 4.82
CA PHE A 129 8.34 -9.15 6.20
C PHE A 129 7.77 -10.40 6.87
N PHE A 130 7.01 -11.25 6.16
CA PHE A 130 6.38 -12.44 6.76
C PHE A 130 7.26 -13.69 6.76
N LYS A 131 8.52 -13.59 6.29
CA LYS A 131 9.46 -14.72 6.23
C LYS A 131 10.50 -14.60 7.34
N LYS A 132 10.67 -15.65 8.15
CA LYS A 132 11.60 -15.68 9.31
C LYS A 132 13.00 -15.13 8.99
N LYS A 133 13.59 -15.53 7.87
CA LYS A 133 14.95 -15.10 7.46
C LYS A 133 15.07 -13.58 7.23
N ARG A 134 14.01 -12.92 6.76
CA ARG A 134 14.02 -11.51 6.34
C ARG A 134 13.31 -10.61 7.34
N GLY A 135 12.23 -11.09 7.93
CA GLY A 135 11.39 -10.34 8.87
C GLY A 135 11.85 -10.39 10.33
N GLY A 136 12.75 -11.30 10.72
CA GLY A 136 13.08 -11.53 12.14
C GLY A 136 13.48 -10.26 12.91
N ALA A 137 14.37 -9.44 12.36
CA ALA A 137 14.77 -8.17 12.97
C ALA A 137 13.62 -7.16 13.04
N LEU A 138 12.81 -7.10 11.98
CA LEU A 138 11.64 -6.22 11.88
C LEU A 138 10.54 -6.62 12.87
N TRP A 139 10.41 -7.91 13.17
CA TRP A 139 9.45 -8.41 14.17
C TRP A 139 9.87 -8.03 15.57
N ALA A 140 11.18 -8.08 15.89
CA ALA A 140 11.67 -7.63 17.19
C ALA A 140 11.40 -6.13 17.40
N ASP A 141 11.66 -5.30 16.38
CA ASP A 141 11.34 -3.87 16.40
C ASP A 141 9.81 -3.61 16.52
N LEU A 142 8.99 -4.37 15.79
CA LEU A 142 7.53 -4.28 15.92
C LEU A 142 7.05 -4.68 17.32
N LEU A 143 7.58 -5.75 17.90
CA LEU A 143 7.23 -6.20 19.25
C LEU A 143 7.61 -5.16 20.29
N GLN A 144 8.81 -4.57 20.20
CA GLN A 144 9.21 -3.47 21.08
C GLN A 144 8.26 -2.26 20.97
N TRP A 145 7.76 -1.96 19.77
CA TRP A 145 6.79 -0.91 19.57
C TRP A 145 5.42 -1.23 20.18
N ILE A 146 4.97 -2.49 20.10
CA ILE A 146 3.72 -2.97 20.70
C ILE A 146 3.81 -2.97 22.24
N ASP A 147 4.94 -3.43 22.78
CA ASP A 147 5.17 -3.58 24.23
C ASP A 147 5.56 -2.26 24.90
N ALA A 148 5.72 -1.17 24.14
CA ALA A 148 6.11 0.13 24.67
C ALA A 148 5.06 0.62 25.69
N PRO A 149 5.46 0.94 26.93
CA PRO A 149 4.53 1.25 28.04
C PRO A 149 3.69 2.52 27.81
N SER A 150 4.13 3.38 26.90
CA SER A 150 3.33 4.45 26.33
C SER A 150 3.85 4.75 24.94
N LEU A 151 2.98 4.67 23.93
CA LEU A 151 3.27 5.24 22.62
C LEU A 151 3.52 6.75 22.79
N PRO A 152 4.36 7.39 21.96
CA PRO A 152 4.68 8.80 22.10
C PRO A 152 3.41 9.64 22.29
N GLN A 153 3.48 10.73 23.05
CA GLN A 153 2.37 11.67 23.05
C GLN A 153 2.17 12.16 21.61
N LYS A 154 0.92 12.15 21.15
CA LYS A 154 0.53 12.52 19.79
C LYS A 154 0.78 14.01 19.58
N ARG A 155 2.02 14.38 19.28
CA ARG A 155 2.37 15.76 18.98
C ARG A 155 1.70 16.13 17.66
N GLU A 156 0.89 17.19 17.69
CA GLU A 156 0.13 17.72 16.54
C GLU A 156 1.00 18.03 15.31
N THR A 157 2.33 18.00 15.43
CA THR A 157 3.26 18.51 14.41
C THR A 157 4.47 17.64 14.09
N ASP A 158 4.64 16.45 14.67
CA ASP A 158 5.90 15.69 14.50
C ASP A 158 5.80 14.55 13.47
N SER A 159 5.19 14.85 12.33
CA SER A 159 5.47 14.10 11.10
C SER A 159 6.04 15.06 10.06
N PRO A 160 7.36 15.28 10.03
CA PRO A 160 8.03 16.05 8.97
C PRO A 160 7.70 15.53 7.56
N LEU A 161 7.27 14.26 7.46
CA LEU A 161 6.87 13.60 6.22
C LEU A 161 5.46 13.96 5.71
N LEU A 162 4.60 14.53 6.55
CA LEU A 162 3.24 14.94 6.17
C LEU A 162 3.09 16.46 5.96
N ALA A 163 4.08 17.26 6.36
CA ALA A 163 4.11 18.71 6.12
C ALA A 163 4.42 19.06 4.65
N GLN A 164 5.01 18.14 3.87
CA GLN A 164 5.26 18.34 2.44
C GLN A 164 4.05 17.94 1.59
N THR A 165 3.25 18.98 1.34
CA THR A 165 2.57 19.34 0.07
C THR A 165 1.37 18.51 -0.40
N TRP A 166 0.19 18.98 0.02
CA TRP A 166 -1.10 18.81 -0.67
C TRP A 166 -1.16 19.61 -2.01
N THR A 167 -0.18 20.47 -2.27
CA THR A 167 -0.23 21.49 -3.33
C THR A 167 0.18 21.00 -4.72
N ASP A 168 0.87 19.87 -4.85
CA ASP A 168 1.50 19.48 -6.12
C ASP A 168 0.66 18.55 -7.02
N TYR A 169 -0.51 18.09 -6.55
CA TYR A 169 -1.34 17.13 -7.31
C TYR A 169 -2.65 17.71 -7.85
N LYS A 170 -2.84 19.04 -7.75
CA LYS A 170 -3.97 19.78 -8.37
C LYS A 170 -3.61 20.52 -9.67
N LYS A 171 -2.45 20.23 -10.28
CA LYS A 171 -2.14 20.64 -11.66
C LYS A 171 -2.13 19.42 -12.55
#